data_AF-A0A2N7XU38-F1
#
_entry.id   AF-A0A2N7XU38-F1
#
_cell.length_a   1.000
_cell.length_b   1.000
_cell.length_c   1.000
_cell.angle_alpha   90.00
_cell.angle_beta   90.00
_cell.angle_gamma   90.00
#
_symmetry.space_group_name_H-M   'P 1'
#
loop_
_entity.id
_entity.type
_entity.pdbx_description
1 polymer ?
#
loop_
_entity_poly.entity_id
_entity_poly.type
_entity_poly.pdbx_seq_one_letter_code
_entity_poly.pdbx_strand_id
1 'polypeptide(L)'
;GLGTSDERVAGYQAALQAAGLVFDPQLLVNGGSSSEPARQATAQLLALATPPTAIMAGNNLMTLGAMHALRDANIDVPGQMALVGFDDFDWADFFVPRLTLIAQPVQELGARAVNLLIERMASPKRKTHSVRLAPTLKIRNSCGCP
;
A
#
# COMPACT_ATOMS: atom_id res chain seq x y z
N GLY A 1 -6.82 -10.06 0.83
CA GLY A 1 -6.75 -11.47 1.24
C GLY A 1 -5.37 -11.76 1.77
N LEU A 2 -5.18 -12.83 2.55
CA LEU A 2 -3.90 -13.16 3.20
C LEU A 2 -2.72 -13.13 2.20
N GLY A 3 -2.88 -13.72 1.01
CA GLY A 3 -1.83 -13.71 -0.02
C GLY A 3 -1.44 -12.32 -0.56
N THR A 4 -2.34 -11.34 -0.57
CA THR A 4 -1.99 -9.97 -1.01
C THR A 4 -1.06 -9.30 0.01
N SER A 5 -1.31 -9.51 1.30
CA SER A 5 -0.46 -8.94 2.36
C SER A 5 0.93 -9.57 2.31
N ASP A 6 1.00 -10.91 2.17
CA ASP A 6 2.28 -11.62 2.10
C ASP A 6 3.12 -11.18 0.88
N GLU A 7 2.50 -11.01 -0.29
CA GLU A 7 3.18 -10.50 -1.49
C GLU A 7 3.69 -9.06 -1.31
N ARG A 8 2.90 -8.18 -0.66
CA ARG A 8 3.32 -6.80 -0.37
C ARG A 8 4.50 -6.76 0.61
N VAL A 9 4.49 -7.61 1.65
CA VAL A 9 5.59 -7.74 2.61
C VAL A 9 6.85 -8.30 1.94
N ALA A 10 6.72 -9.34 1.11
CA ALA A 10 7.84 -9.88 0.35
C ALA A 10 8.45 -8.83 -0.60
N GLY A 11 7.61 -8.02 -1.26
CA GLY A 11 8.06 -6.91 -2.10
C GLY A 11 8.81 -5.83 -1.31
N TYR A 12 8.32 -5.47 -0.12
CA TYR A 12 9.00 -4.55 0.79
C TYR A 12 10.39 -5.07 1.20
N GLN A 13 10.48 -6.32 1.64
CA GLN A 13 11.76 -6.94 2.03
C GLN A 13 12.75 -7.00 0.86
N ALA A 14 12.28 -7.38 -0.33
CA ALA A 14 13.11 -7.41 -1.54
C ALA A 14 13.61 -6.01 -1.93
N ALA A 15 12.76 -4.98 -1.81
CA ALA A 15 13.14 -3.59 -2.10
C ALA A 15 14.19 -3.06 -1.11
N LEU A 16 14.04 -3.35 0.19
CA LEU A 16 15.06 -3.00 1.19
C LEU A 16 16.40 -3.68 0.87
N GLN A 17 16.37 -4.98 0.59
CA GLN A 17 17.56 -5.74 0.25
C GLN A 17 18.26 -5.16 -0.99
N ALA A 18 17.50 -4.84 -2.04
CA ALA A 18 18.03 -4.24 -3.26
C ALA A 18 18.65 -2.85 -3.02
N ALA A 19 18.14 -2.11 -2.03
CA ALA A 19 18.68 -0.81 -1.60
C ALA A 19 19.82 -0.93 -0.58
N GLY A 20 20.22 -2.14 -0.17
CA GLY A 20 21.23 -2.36 0.87
C GLY A 20 20.76 -1.99 2.29
N LEU A 21 19.45 -1.89 2.51
CA LEU A 21 18.85 -1.61 3.81
C LEU A 21 18.50 -2.92 4.54
N VAL A 22 18.71 -2.94 5.85
CA VAL A 22 18.39 -4.09 6.70
C VAL A 22 16.90 -4.08 7.03
N PHE A 23 16.23 -5.23 6.86
CA PHE A 23 14.86 -5.41 7.32
C PHE A 23 14.82 -5.43 8.85
N ASP A 24 14.08 -4.48 9.43
CA ASP A 24 13.76 -4.46 10.84
C ASP A 24 12.32 -4.98 11.07
N PRO A 25 12.14 -6.15 11.72
CA PRO A 25 10.82 -6.68 12.05
C PRO A 25 9.96 -5.74 12.90
N GLN A 26 10.56 -4.86 13.71
CA GLN A 26 9.82 -3.90 14.54
C GLN A 26 9.11 -2.84 13.70
N LEU A 27 9.56 -2.59 12.47
CA LEU A 27 8.94 -1.66 11.52
C LEU A 27 7.79 -2.29 10.72
N LEU A 28 7.55 -3.61 10.87
CA LEU A 28 6.44 -4.30 10.22
C LEU A 28 5.31 -4.56 11.21
N VAL A 29 4.29 -3.69 11.17
CA VAL A 29 3.14 -3.77 12.08
C VAL A 29 1.85 -4.07 11.31
N ASN A 30 1.00 -4.94 11.87
CA ASN A 30 -0.28 -5.30 11.28
C ASN A 30 -1.33 -4.22 11.54
N GLY A 31 -1.71 -3.46 10.51
CA GLY A 31 -2.78 -2.46 10.59
C GLY A 31 -4.19 -2.98 10.26
N GLY A 32 -4.41 -4.30 10.28
CA GLY A 32 -5.73 -4.92 10.19
C GLY A 32 -6.49 -4.68 8.88
N SER A 33 -5.84 -4.18 7.83
CA SER A 33 -6.48 -3.74 6.58
C SER A 33 -7.63 -2.73 6.79
N SER A 34 -7.60 -1.98 7.89
CA SER A 34 -8.67 -1.08 8.33
C SER A 34 -8.09 0.18 8.95
N SER A 35 -8.88 1.27 8.97
CA SER A 35 -8.41 2.59 9.40
C SER A 35 -8.04 2.64 10.88
N GLU A 36 -8.88 2.13 11.78
CA GLU A 36 -8.62 2.26 13.22
C GLU A 36 -7.45 1.37 13.70
N PRO A 37 -7.35 0.09 13.33
CA PRO A 37 -6.16 -0.70 13.66
C PRO A 37 -4.89 -0.14 13.03
N ALA A 38 -4.95 0.46 11.83
CA ALA A 38 -3.80 1.12 11.22
C ALA A 38 -3.37 2.41 11.94
N ARG A 39 -4.32 3.17 12.49
CA ARG A 39 -4.02 4.33 13.35
C ARG A 39 -3.25 3.87 14.58
N GLN A 40 -3.71 2.80 15.24
CA GLN A 40 -3.03 2.22 16.40
C GLN A 40 -1.65 1.66 16.03
N ALA A 41 -1.53 0.94 14.91
CA ALA A 41 -0.26 0.45 14.39
C ALA A 41 0.73 1.58 14.09
N THR A 42 0.24 2.69 13.53
CA THR A 42 1.06 3.87 13.27
C THR A 42 1.52 4.52 14.58
N ALA A 43 0.64 4.67 15.57
CA ALA A 43 1.04 5.15 16.90
C ALA A 43 2.10 4.24 17.56
N GLN A 44 2.04 2.92 17.37
CA GLN A 44 3.07 1.98 17.84
C GLN A 44 4.42 2.25 17.16
N LEU A 45 4.44 2.47 15.83
CA LEU A 45 5.66 2.82 15.11
C LEU A 45 6.26 4.14 15.60
N LEU A 46 5.41 5.14 15.88
CA LEU A 46 5.84 6.45 16.39
C LEU A 46 6.38 6.39 17.83
N ALA A 47 6.00 5.37 18.60
CA ALA A 47 6.45 5.17 19.98
C ALA A 47 7.78 4.37 20.09
N LEU A 48 8.35 3.93 18.96
CA LEU A 48 9.65 3.26 18.97
C LEU A 48 10.75 4.20 19.45
N ALA A 49 11.82 3.65 20.03
CA ALA A 49 12.99 4.42 20.45
C ALA A 49 13.63 5.18 19.27
N THR A 50 13.52 4.62 18.06
CA THR A 50 13.88 5.28 16.81
C THR A 50 12.71 5.12 15.84
N PRO A 51 11.77 6.08 15.80
CA PRO A 51 10.63 6.03 14.89
C PRO A 51 11.08 6.01 13.42
N PRO A 52 10.30 5.41 12.50
CA PRO A 52 10.61 5.46 11.08
C PRO A 52 10.50 6.88 10.54
N THR A 53 11.20 7.16 9.45
CA THR A 53 11.07 8.41 8.68
C THR A 53 10.12 8.29 7.48
N ALA A 54 9.66 7.07 7.19
CA ALA A 54 8.72 6.79 6.12
C ALA A 54 7.76 5.65 6.51
N ILE A 55 6.51 5.77 6.10
CA ILE A 55 5.48 4.73 6.24
C ILE A 55 4.99 4.31 4.85
N MET A 56 4.93 2.99 4.65
CA MET A 56 4.25 2.37 3.52
C MET A 56 2.97 1.68 4.01
N ALA A 57 1.82 2.26 3.73
CA ALA A 57 0.53 1.72 4.14
C ALA A 57 0.05 0.62 3.18
N GLY A 58 -0.45 -0.46 3.75
CA GLY A 58 -0.80 -1.68 3.00
C GLY A 58 -2.04 -1.58 2.12
N ASN A 59 -2.93 -0.61 2.30
CA ASN A 59 -4.10 -0.31 1.46
C ASN A 59 -4.62 1.11 1.75
N ASN A 60 -5.71 1.52 1.09
CA ASN A 60 -6.29 2.85 1.25
C ASN A 60 -6.82 3.13 2.67
N LEU A 61 -7.54 2.19 3.29
CA LEU A 61 -8.05 2.34 4.66
C LEU A 61 -6.91 2.46 5.67
N MET A 62 -5.85 1.68 5.50
CA MET A 62 -4.65 1.79 6.34
C MET A 62 -3.93 3.13 6.12
N THR A 63 -3.94 3.65 4.89
CA THR A 63 -3.39 4.98 4.58
C THR A 63 -4.15 6.07 5.33
N LEU A 64 -5.49 5.99 5.38
CA LEU A 64 -6.32 6.90 6.19
C LEU A 64 -6.01 6.81 7.68
N GLY A 65 -5.86 5.58 8.20
CA GLY A 65 -5.47 5.36 9.59
C GLY A 65 -4.12 5.97 9.93
N ALA A 66 -3.12 5.79 9.06
CA ALA A 66 -1.80 6.38 9.21
C ALA A 66 -1.86 7.91 9.20
N MET A 67 -2.56 8.52 8.23
CA MET A 67 -2.77 9.98 8.19
C MET A 67 -3.43 10.50 9.46
N HIS A 68 -4.39 9.75 10.02
CA HIS A 68 -5.04 10.14 11.26
C HIS A 68 -4.05 10.16 12.45
N ALA A 69 -3.26 9.10 12.61
CA ALA A 69 -2.28 9.01 13.69
C ALA A 69 -1.17 10.06 13.56
N LEU A 70 -0.68 10.32 12.35
CA LEU A 70 0.32 11.35 12.09
C LEU A 70 -0.22 12.76 12.43
N ARG A 71 -1.47 13.05 12.06
CA ARG A 71 -2.15 14.28 12.43
C ARG A 71 -2.31 14.42 13.95
N ASP A 72 -2.76 13.37 14.63
CA ASP A 72 -2.93 13.39 16.09
C ASP A 72 -1.61 13.63 16.83
N ALA A 73 -0.51 13.14 16.27
CA ALA A 73 0.84 13.34 16.77
C ALA A 73 1.49 14.66 16.32
N ASN A 74 0.77 15.52 15.56
CA ASN A 74 1.30 16.74 14.94
C ASN A 74 2.58 16.50 14.10
N ILE A 75 2.65 15.39 13.38
CA ILE A 75 3.77 15.05 12.49
C ILE A 75 3.47 15.56 11.08
N ASP A 76 4.38 16.37 10.55
CA ASP A 76 4.27 16.91 9.20
C ASP A 76 4.57 15.84 8.13
N VAL A 77 3.73 15.80 7.11
CA VAL A 77 3.87 14.95 5.92
C VAL A 77 3.98 15.87 4.70
N PRO A 78 5.03 15.78 3.87
CA PRO A 78 6.13 14.83 3.94
C PRO A 78 7.32 15.25 4.83
N GLY A 79 7.28 16.43 5.49
CA GLY A 79 8.48 17.05 6.04
C GLY A 79 9.18 16.27 7.18
N GLN A 80 8.40 15.61 8.04
CA GLN A 80 8.92 14.75 9.11
C GLN A 80 8.70 13.26 8.82
N MET A 81 7.64 12.93 8.09
CA MET A 81 7.28 11.56 7.73
C MET A 81 6.90 11.50 6.26
N ALA A 82 7.62 10.70 5.47
CA ALA A 82 7.17 10.33 4.14
C ALA A 82 6.04 9.28 4.23
N LEU A 83 5.04 9.39 3.36
CA LEU A 83 3.93 8.45 3.29
C LEU A 83 3.67 8.00 1.86
N VAL A 84 3.66 6.68 1.67
CA VAL A 84 3.19 6.00 0.45
C VAL A 84 2.09 5.03 0.85
N GLY A 85 1.02 4.95 0.06
CA GLY A 85 -0.06 3.99 0.27
C GLY A 85 -0.30 3.08 -0.94
N PHE A 86 -1.15 2.09 -0.74
CA PHE A 86 -1.70 1.25 -1.81
C PHE A 86 -3.16 1.60 -2.10
N ASP A 87 -3.64 1.20 -3.28
CA ASP A 87 -5.03 1.29 -3.71
C ASP A 87 -5.46 2.75 -3.92
N ASP A 88 -4.88 3.40 -4.94
CA ASP A 88 -5.26 4.76 -5.36
C ASP A 88 -6.78 4.92 -5.51
N PHE A 89 -7.29 6.08 -5.10
CA PHE A 89 -8.71 6.42 -5.10
C PHE A 89 -8.91 7.84 -5.62
N ASP A 90 -10.07 8.10 -6.21
CA ASP A 90 -10.32 9.31 -7.01
C ASP A 90 -10.10 10.63 -6.24
N TRP A 91 -10.28 10.61 -4.92
CA TRP A 91 -10.15 11.79 -4.06
C TRP A 91 -8.77 11.92 -3.39
N ALA A 92 -7.76 11.13 -3.77
CA ALA A 92 -6.39 11.21 -3.24
C ALA A 92 -5.72 12.58 -3.48
N ASP A 93 -6.14 13.28 -4.52
CA ASP A 93 -5.67 14.62 -4.88
C ASP A 93 -6.30 15.74 -4.04
N PHE A 94 -7.34 15.46 -3.24
CA PHE A 94 -7.95 16.43 -2.34
C PHE A 94 -7.34 16.46 -0.94
N PHE A 95 -6.38 15.56 -0.67
CA PHE A 95 -5.65 15.51 0.59
C PHE A 95 -4.55 16.57 0.60
N VAL A 96 -4.23 17.06 1.79
CA VAL A 96 -3.09 17.93 2.04
C VAL A 96 -2.15 17.21 3.01
N PRO A 97 -0.97 16.73 2.55
CA PRO A 97 -0.49 16.72 1.16
C PRO A 97 -1.26 15.71 0.27
N ARG A 98 -1.19 15.89 -1.06
CA ARG A 98 -1.73 14.91 -2.01
C ARG A 98 -1.01 13.57 -1.88
N LEU A 99 -1.75 12.48 -1.84
CA LEU A 99 -1.23 11.17 -1.44
C LEU A 99 -0.52 10.43 -2.58
N THR A 100 0.73 10.04 -2.36
CA THR A 100 1.47 9.14 -3.25
C THR A 100 0.97 7.71 -3.06
N LEU A 101 0.42 7.11 -4.11
CA LEU A 101 -0.28 5.83 -4.03
C LEU A 101 0.12 4.88 -5.15
N ILE A 102 0.20 3.59 -4.82
CA ILE A 102 0.34 2.51 -5.80
C ILE A 102 -1.07 2.17 -6.32
N ALA A 103 -1.37 2.57 -7.55
CA ALA A 103 -2.64 2.35 -8.22
C ALA A 103 -2.69 0.94 -8.81
N GLN A 104 -3.76 0.21 -8.49
CA GLN A 104 -4.06 -1.07 -9.14
C GLN A 104 -4.92 -0.83 -10.39
N PRO A 105 -4.70 -1.56 -11.50
CA PRO A 105 -5.50 -1.43 -12.72
C PRO A 105 -6.86 -2.15 -12.56
N VAL A 106 -7.71 -1.68 -11.64
CA VAL A 106 -8.93 -2.38 -11.22
C VAL A 106 -9.94 -2.58 -12.35
N GLN A 107 -10.06 -1.62 -13.28
CA GLN A 107 -10.94 -1.77 -14.44
C GLN A 107 -10.44 -2.89 -15.37
N GLU A 108 -9.14 -2.92 -15.67
CA GLU A 108 -8.57 -4.00 -16.49
C GLU A 108 -8.67 -5.34 -15.77
N LEU A 109 -8.41 -5.37 -14.46
CA LEU A 109 -8.53 -6.60 -13.65
C LEU A 109 -9.93 -7.22 -13.79
N GLY A 110 -10.98 -6.40 -13.65
CA GLY A 110 -12.37 -6.84 -13.83
C GLY A 110 -12.65 -7.32 -15.26
N ALA A 111 -12.23 -6.56 -16.28
CA ALA A 111 -12.42 -6.93 -17.67
C ALA A 111 -11.73 -8.25 -18.02
N ARG A 112 -10.47 -8.44 -17.58
CA ARG A 112 -9.71 -9.68 -17.78
C ARG A 112 -10.36 -10.86 -17.05
N ALA A 113 -10.84 -10.66 -15.83
CA ALA A 113 -11.51 -11.71 -15.07
C ALA A 113 -12.78 -12.22 -15.79
N VAL A 114 -13.61 -11.31 -16.29
CA VAL A 114 -14.82 -11.66 -17.07
C VAL A 114 -14.45 -12.37 -18.37
N ASN A 115 -13.45 -11.90 -19.10
CA ASN A 115 -12.99 -12.55 -20.33
C ASN A 115 -12.49 -13.98 -20.06
N LEU A 116 -11.71 -14.19 -19.00
CA LEU A 116 -11.24 -15.51 -18.59
C LEU A 116 -12.41 -16.45 -18.23
N LEU A 117 -13.47 -15.94 -17.59
CA LEU A 117 -14.68 -16.69 -17.30
C LEU A 117 -15.41 -17.11 -18.59
N ILE A 118 -15.62 -16.17 -19.51
CA ILE A 118 -16.26 -16.44 -20.82
C ILE A 118 -15.47 -17.50 -21.60
N GLU A 119 -14.15 -17.37 -21.67
CA GLU A 119 -13.28 -18.37 -22.32
C GLU A 119 -13.41 -19.76 -21.68
N ARG A 120 -13.53 -19.85 -20.36
CA ARG A 120 -13.71 -21.12 -19.65
C ARG A 120 -15.08 -21.73 -19.92
N MET A 121 -16.14 -20.92 -19.96
CA MET A 121 -17.49 -21.41 -20.28
C MET A 121 -17.57 -21.96 -21.71
N ALA A 122 -16.91 -21.29 -22.66
CA ALA A 122 -16.83 -21.75 -24.05
C ALA A 122 -15.95 -22.99 -24.22
N SER A 123 -14.97 -23.21 -23.34
CA SER A 123 -14.05 -24.36 -23.40
C SER A 123 -13.71 -24.89 -21.99
N PRO A 124 -14.60 -25.68 -21.36
CA PRO A 124 -14.42 -26.11 -19.98
C PRO A 124 -13.16 -26.93 -19.71
N LYS A 125 -12.65 -27.64 -20.74
CA LYS A 125 -11.42 -28.46 -20.68
C LYS A 125 -10.13 -27.68 -20.95
N ARG A 126 -10.21 -26.37 -21.23
CA ARG A 126 -9.02 -25.53 -21.46
C ARG A 126 -8.15 -25.51 -20.19
N LYS A 127 -6.82 -25.56 -20.38
CA LYS A 127 -5.85 -25.43 -19.28
C LYS A 127 -6.09 -24.13 -18.50
N THR A 128 -5.97 -24.20 -17.18
CA THR A 128 -5.94 -23.02 -16.33
C THR A 128 -4.75 -22.15 -16.70
N HIS A 129 -4.95 -20.84 -16.74
CA HIS A 129 -3.89 -19.88 -16.92
C HIS A 129 -4.19 -18.64 -16.08
N SER A 130 -3.15 -17.93 -15.70
CA SER A 130 -3.21 -16.71 -14.90
C SER A 130 -2.68 -15.54 -15.72
N VAL A 131 -3.24 -14.36 -15.47
CA VAL A 131 -2.79 -13.08 -16.04
C VAL A 131 -2.36 -12.19 -14.88
N ARG A 132 -1.15 -11.63 -14.94
CA ARG A 132 -0.64 -10.71 -13.92
C ARG A 132 -0.58 -9.31 -14.50
N LEU A 133 -1.30 -8.37 -13.88
CA LEU A 133 -1.33 -6.97 -14.29
C LEU A 133 -0.38 -6.17 -13.41
N ALA A 134 0.36 -5.24 -14.01
CA ALA A 134 1.30 -4.40 -13.28
C ALA A 134 0.55 -3.23 -12.59
N PRO A 135 0.82 -2.95 -11.30
CA PRO A 135 0.38 -1.70 -10.69
C PRO A 135 1.23 -0.52 -11.20
N THR A 136 0.76 0.70 -10.94
CA THR A 136 1.51 1.92 -11.27
C THR A 136 1.70 2.77 -10.01
N LEU A 137 2.93 3.22 -9.76
CA LEU A 137 3.19 4.20 -8.69
C LEU A 137 2.79 5.60 -9.18
N LYS A 138 1.83 6.22 -8.51
CA LYS A 138 1.44 7.61 -8.76
C LYS A 138 2.09 8.51 -7.72
N ILE A 139 3.22 9.10 -8.09
CA ILE A 139 3.95 10.05 -7.26
C ILE A 139 3.13 11.34 -7.12
N ARG A 140 2.93 11.75 -5.87
CA ARG A 140 2.32 13.02 -5.48
C ARG A 140 3.19 13.68 -4.41
N ASN A 141 2.61 14.37 -3.44
CA ASN A 141 3.36 15.17 -2.48
C ASN A 141 3.76 14.40 -1.22
N SER A 142 2.96 13.43 -0.77
CA SER A 142 3.12 12.81 0.56
C SER A 142 4.40 12.01 0.75
N CYS A 143 5.10 11.59 -0.31
CA CYS A 143 6.35 10.84 -0.16
C CYS A 143 7.59 11.74 -0.05
N GLY A 144 7.47 13.04 -0.29
CA GLY A 144 8.61 13.95 -0.35
C GLY A 144 9.58 13.65 -1.50
N CYS A 145 9.16 12.83 -2.47
CA CYS A 145 9.95 12.50 -3.64
C CYS A 145 10.10 13.72 -4.57
N PRO A 146 11.20 13.83 -5.34
CA PRO A 146 11.39 14.89 -6.33
C PRO A 146 10.31 14.94 -7.41
#